data_AF-A0A6N7IN57-F1
#
_entry.id   AF-A0A6N7IN57-F1
#
_cell.length_a   1.000
_cell.length_b   1.000
_cell.length_c   1.000
_cell.angle_alpha   90.00
_cell.angle_beta   90.00
_cell.angle_gamma   90.00
#
_symmetry.space_group_name_H-M   'P 1'
#
loop_
_entity.id
_entity.type
_entity.pdbx_description
1 polymer ?
#
loop_
_entity_poly.entity_id
_entity_poly.type
_entity_poly.pdbx_seq_one_letter_code
_entity_poly.pdbx_strand_id
1 'polypeptide(L)'
;MLDGSTGIDVGSAFSFHNSINDFTRLLGRMQRVKEQIGAQNIVVVMVPSGHYGKPLASYLINTGIPVVIVITTSKSKRSSMITNPPKTTGRSP
;
A
#
# COMPACT_ATOMS: atom_id res chain seq x y z
N MET A 1 -15.08 23.79 5.53
CA MET A 1 -15.74 22.54 5.95
C MET A 1 -15.87 21.67 4.72
N LEU A 2 -15.21 20.50 4.70
CA LEU A 2 -15.54 19.44 3.74
C LEU A 2 -16.68 18.66 4.41
N ASP A 3 -17.91 18.83 3.93
CA ASP A 3 -19.01 17.97 4.34
C ASP A 3 -18.76 16.57 3.74
N GLY A 4 -19.07 15.51 4.49
CA GLY A 4 -18.79 14.12 4.13
C GLY A 4 -19.56 13.58 2.91
N SER A 5 -20.07 14.46 2.05
CA SER A 5 -20.94 14.21 0.89
C SER A 5 -20.18 14.21 -0.46
N THR A 6 -18.88 14.49 -0.45
CA THR A 6 -18.07 14.71 -1.67
C THR A 6 -17.33 13.46 -2.20
N GLY A 7 -17.48 12.31 -1.54
CA GLY A 7 -16.85 11.05 -1.93
C GLY A 7 -17.79 10.13 -2.72
N ILE A 8 -17.26 9.42 -3.72
CA ILE A 8 -17.94 8.31 -4.40
C ILE A 8 -17.22 7.03 -4.01
N ASP A 9 -17.94 6.07 -3.43
CA ASP A 9 -17.40 4.73 -3.19
C ASP A 9 -17.37 3.94 -4.51
N VAL A 10 -16.16 3.59 -4.93
CA VAL A 10 -15.89 3.06 -6.29
C VAL A 10 -15.34 1.63 -6.28
N GLY A 11 -15.32 0.97 -5.12
CA GLY A 11 -14.88 -0.42 -5.03
C GLY A 11 -14.82 -0.96 -3.61
N SER A 12 -14.49 -2.25 -3.53
CA SER A 12 -14.33 -2.98 -2.27
C SER A 12 -12.86 -3.25 -1.95
N ALA A 13 -12.61 -3.40 -0.65
CA ALA A 13 -11.34 -3.87 -0.11
C ALA A 13 -10.94 -5.23 -0.72
N PHE A 14 -9.64 -5.50 -0.78
CA PHE A 14 -9.11 -6.74 -1.33
C PHE A 14 -7.80 -7.14 -0.68
N SER A 15 -7.51 -8.44 -0.69
CA SER A 15 -6.25 -8.98 -0.19
C SER A 15 -5.07 -8.54 -1.06
N PHE A 16 -4.00 -8.11 -0.40
CA PHE A 16 -2.83 -7.53 -1.02
C PHE A 16 -1.57 -8.05 -0.32
N HIS A 17 -0.68 -8.70 -1.08
CA HIS A 17 0.49 -9.41 -0.54
C HIS A 17 1.82 -8.73 -0.87
N ASN A 18 1.77 -7.48 -1.31
CA ASN A 18 2.97 -6.68 -1.62
C ASN A 18 3.90 -7.36 -2.64
N SER A 19 3.27 -7.94 -3.67
CA SER A 19 3.94 -8.57 -4.81
C SER A 19 3.75 -7.73 -6.06
N ILE A 20 4.63 -7.92 -7.06
CA ILE A 20 4.49 -7.24 -8.35
C ILE A 20 3.14 -7.52 -9.02
N ASN A 21 2.62 -8.75 -8.88
CA ASN A 21 1.29 -9.10 -9.41
C ASN A 21 0.17 -8.30 -8.74
N ASP A 22 0.24 -8.13 -7.41
CA ASP A 22 -0.75 -7.33 -6.69
C ASP A 22 -0.61 -5.83 -6.99
N PHE A 23 0.59 -5.34 -7.31
CA PHE A 23 0.81 -3.95 -7.76
C PHE A 23 0.14 -3.70 -9.11
N THR A 24 0.39 -4.58 -10.08
CA THR A 24 -0.22 -4.50 -11.42
C THR A 24 -1.74 -4.62 -11.33
N ARG A 25 -2.25 -5.52 -10.49
CA ARG A 25 -3.68 -5.69 -10.25
C ARG A 25 -4.30 -4.44 -9.62
N LEU A 26 -3.65 -3.82 -8.64
CA LEU A 26 -4.10 -2.55 -8.05
C LEU A 26 -4.11 -1.44 -9.11
N LEU A 27 -3.06 -1.31 -9.92
CA LEU A 27 -2.97 -0.33 -11.00
C LEU A 27 -4.14 -0.47 -11.99
N GLY A 28 -4.40 -1.70 -12.47
CA GLY A 28 -5.52 -1.97 -13.37
C GLY A 28 -6.88 -1.62 -12.76
N ARG A 29 -7.09 -1.92 -11.47
CA ARG A 29 -8.32 -1.51 -10.76
C ARG A 29 -8.47 0.01 -10.68
N MET A 30 -7.39 0.74 -10.36
CA MET A 30 -7.44 2.21 -10.28
C MET A 30 -7.73 2.85 -11.63
N GLN A 31 -7.11 2.37 -12.71
CA GLN A 31 -7.37 2.90 -14.06
C GLN A 31 -8.81 2.65 -14.49
N ARG A 32 -9.34 1.44 -14.28
CA ARG A 32 -10.74 1.13 -14.58
C ARG A 32 -11.71 2.03 -13.82
N VAL A 33 -11.44 2.25 -12.53
CA VAL A 33 -12.26 3.15 -11.70
C VAL A 33 -12.19 4.59 -12.22
N LYS A 34 -10.98 5.08 -12.53
CA LYS A 34 -10.77 6.42 -13.08
C LYS A 34 -11.62 6.64 -14.34
N GLU A 35 -11.61 5.69 -15.27
CA GLU A 35 -12.42 5.73 -16.49
C GLU A 35 -13.92 5.68 -16.19
N GLN A 36 -14.35 4.79 -15.29
CA GLN A 36 -15.77 4.61 -14.93
C GLN A 36 -16.42 5.87 -14.36
N ILE A 37 -15.68 6.66 -13.58
CA ILE A 37 -16.21 7.89 -12.96
C ILE A 37 -15.80 9.16 -13.72
N GLY A 38 -15.07 9.04 -14.84
CA GLY A 38 -14.58 10.19 -15.59
C GLY A 38 -13.56 11.05 -14.82
N ALA A 39 -12.79 10.46 -13.91
CA ALA A 39 -11.78 11.19 -13.15
C ALA A 39 -10.57 11.55 -14.01
N GLN A 40 -9.98 12.71 -13.77
CA GLN A 40 -8.82 13.19 -14.53
C GLN A 40 -7.51 12.59 -14.03
N ASN A 41 -7.38 12.41 -12.72
CA ASN A 41 -6.13 12.02 -12.06
C ASN A 41 -6.38 10.99 -10.95
N ILE A 42 -5.32 10.25 -10.60
CA ILE A 42 -5.29 9.33 -9.45
C ILE A 42 -4.24 9.84 -8.48
N VAL A 43 -4.57 9.89 -7.20
CA VAL A 43 -3.61 10.11 -6.10
C VAL A 43 -3.82 8.98 -5.10
N VAL A 44 -2.73 8.35 -4.65
CA VAL A 44 -2.80 7.26 -3.67
C VAL A 44 -2.38 7.76 -2.30
N VAL A 45 -3.29 7.66 -1.34
CA VAL A 45 -2.99 7.88 0.08
C VAL A 45 -2.78 6.52 0.74
N MET A 46 -1.67 6.34 1.45
CA MET A 46 -1.38 5.10 2.16
C MET A 46 -0.92 5.32 3.59
N VAL A 47 -1.40 4.46 4.50
CA VAL A 47 -0.94 4.36 5.89
C VAL A 47 -0.24 3.01 6.07
N PRO A 48 1.09 2.95 5.87
CA PRO A 48 1.81 1.69 5.95
C PRO A 48 2.05 1.25 7.40
N SER A 49 2.02 -0.06 7.61
CA SER A 49 2.63 -0.67 8.78
C SER A 49 4.15 -0.81 8.55
N GLY A 50 4.94 0.03 9.23
CA GLY A 50 6.40 0.04 9.11
C GLY A 50 6.88 0.30 7.67
N HIS A 51 7.80 -0.51 7.17
CA HIS A 51 8.36 -0.35 5.82
C HIS A 51 7.57 -1.05 4.71
N TYR A 52 6.44 -1.68 5.04
CA TYR A 52 5.69 -2.49 4.08
C TYR A 52 5.14 -1.69 2.89
N GLY A 53 4.87 -0.38 3.06
CA GLY A 53 4.39 0.47 1.96
C GLY A 53 5.46 0.93 0.97
N LYS A 54 6.76 0.84 1.30
CA LYS A 54 7.84 1.40 0.45
C LYS A 54 7.88 0.78 -0.95
N PRO A 55 7.79 -0.55 -1.13
CA PRO A 55 7.83 -1.16 -2.46
C PRO A 55 6.65 -0.69 -3.34
N LEU A 56 5.44 -0.68 -2.79
CA LEU A 56 4.27 -0.18 -3.51
C LEU A 56 4.41 1.31 -3.85
N ALA A 57 4.85 2.15 -2.92
CA ALA A 57 5.05 3.57 -3.17
C ALA A 57 6.04 3.81 -4.32
N SER A 58 7.19 3.12 -4.30
CA SER A 58 8.18 3.21 -5.37
C SER A 58 7.63 2.76 -6.71
N TYR A 59 6.86 1.66 -6.74
CA TYR A 59 6.21 1.18 -7.95
C TYR A 59 5.26 2.24 -8.53
N LEU A 60 4.38 2.81 -7.70
CA LEU A 60 3.39 3.80 -8.13
C LEU A 60 4.05 5.09 -8.64
N ILE A 61 5.07 5.59 -7.94
CA ILE A 61 5.83 6.78 -8.36
C ILE A 61 6.47 6.53 -9.74
N ASN A 62 7.06 5.36 -9.96
CA ASN A 62 7.65 5.00 -11.26
C ASN A 62 6.61 4.89 -12.39
N THR A 63 5.33 4.67 -12.05
CA THR A 63 4.21 4.71 -13.02
C THR A 63 3.58 6.11 -13.18
N GLY A 64 4.16 7.15 -12.56
CA GLY A 64 3.66 8.52 -12.63
C GLY A 64 2.47 8.82 -11.72
N ILE A 65 2.16 7.94 -10.76
CA ILE A 65 1.07 8.13 -9.80
C ILE A 65 1.62 8.79 -8.53
N PRO A 66 1.12 9.98 -8.14
CA PRO A 66 1.48 10.61 -6.88
C PRO A 66 1.07 9.76 -5.67
N VAL A 67 1.97 9.64 -4.70
CA VAL A 67 1.75 8.91 -3.45
C VAL A 67 1.90 9.86 -2.26
N VAL A 68 0.89 9.88 -1.39
CA VAL A 68 0.93 10.54 -0.09
C VAL A 68 1.05 9.46 0.99
N ILE A 69 2.17 9.45 1.70
CA ILE A 69 2.37 8.56 2.85
C ILE A 69 1.93 9.28 4.11
N VAL A 70 0.93 8.73 4.78
CA VAL A 70 0.47 9.20 6.08
C VAL A 70 1.11 8.34 7.15
N ILE A 71 2.02 8.95 7.92
CA ILE A 71 2.64 8.31 9.08
C ILE A 71 1.79 8.66 10.30
N THR A 72 1.12 7.67 10.89
CA THR A 72 0.45 7.86 12.17
C THR A 72 1.51 7.81 13.27
N THR A 73 1.81 8.96 13.89
CA THR A 73 2.72 9.03 15.05
C THR A 73 2.02 8.51 16.31
N SER A 74 1.53 7.28 16.28
CA SER A 74 1.16 6.54 17.49
C SER A 74 2.42 5.88 18.01
N LYS A 75 3.07 6.50 19.00
CA LYS A 75 4.04 5.79 19.84
C LYS A 75 3.29 4.70 20.59
N SER A 76 3.19 3.51 20.02
CA SER A 76 2.77 2.33 20.77
C SER A 76 3.69 1.16 20.45
N LYS A 77 4.45 0.80 21.49
CA LYS A 77 5.37 -0.34 21.63
C LYS A 77 4.85 -1.60 20.90
N ARG A 78 5.48 -1.98 19.79
CA ARG A 78 5.58 -3.39 19.40
C ARG A 78 6.79 -3.65 18.49
N SER A 79 7.96 -3.30 18.97
CA SER A 79 9.21 -3.89 18.47
C SER A 79 9.47 -5.20 19.22
N SER A 80 8.72 -6.25 18.91
CA SER A 80 9.09 -7.64 19.27
C SER A 80 8.22 -8.66 18.53
N MET A 81 8.18 -8.62 17.20
CA MET A 81 7.77 -9.80 16.43
C MET A 81 8.35 -9.71 15.01
N ILE A 82 9.67 -9.81 14.93
CA ILE A 82 10.33 -10.33 13.72
C ILE A 82 10.80 -11.73 14.14
N THR A 83 9.96 -12.73 13.86
CA THR A 83 10.38 -14.13 13.84
C THR A 83 11.36 -14.27 12.67
N ASN A 84 12.66 -14.23 12.96
CA ASN A 84 13.64 -14.74 12.01
C ASN A 84 13.37 -16.25 11.83
N PRO A 85 13.37 -16.80 10.60
CA PRO A 85 13.38 -18.25 10.40
C PRO A 85 14.63 -18.86 11.03
N PRO A 86 14.61 -20.16 11.43
CA PRO A 86 15.66 -20.75 12.23
C PRO A 86 16.99 -20.72 11.47
N LYS A 87 18.04 -20.18 12.10
CA LYS A 87 19.40 -20.35 11.62
C LYS A 87 19.72 -21.84 11.71
N THR A 88 19.93 -22.47 10.56
CA THR A 88 20.50 -23.81 10.46
C THR A 88 21.90 -23.78 11.06
N THR A 89 22.05 -24.20 12.32
CA THR A 89 23.37 -24.50 12.89
C THR A 89 23.83 -25.82 12.29
N GLY A 90 24.61 -25.72 11.21
CA GLY A 90 25.50 -26.78 10.75
C GLY A 90 26.54 -27.05 11.84
N ARG A 91 26.71 -28.34 12.14
CA ARG A 91 27.56 -28.87 13.20
C ARG A 91 29.01 -29.04 12.69
N SER A 92 29.97 -28.71 13.56
CA SER A 92 31.34 -29.26 13.66
C SER A 92 32.38 -28.82 12.59
N PRO A 93 33.69 -28.84 12.89
CA PRO A 93 34.45 -29.91 13.55
C PRO A 93 34.45 -29.85 15.09
#